data_AF-A0A2E2XKT3-F1
#
_entry.id   AF-A0A2E2XKT3-F1
#
_cell.length_a   1.000
_cell.length_b   1.000
_cell.length_c   1.000
_cell.angle_alpha   90.00
_cell.angle_beta   90.00
_cell.angle_gamma   90.00
#
_symmetry.space_group_name_H-M   'P 1'
#
loop_
_entity.id
_entity.type
_entity.pdbx_description
1 polymer ?
#
loop_
_entity_poly.entity_id
_entity_poly.type
_entity_poly.pdbx_seq_one_letter_code
_entity_poly.pdbx_strand_id
1 'polypeptide(L)'
;MLSNNQDYVNWFRQSSPYINAHRGKTFVVMLPGAAMMDDNFANIIHDIATLNSLGVRLVLVHGARPQIDARLQLDKHQSRFFQQWRVTDADEVAGVSQAIGEVRFSIEAALSTGLPNSPMHGAHIRVSGGNFVTAKPMGVINGVDLQHTGKVRRVDNQSLHQALDGQAIVVVSPLGYSPTGEIFNLCFAEVATEVAKALQADKLIAFSSETGFFNRDGELLRQLSMSECGEQLQRLKNDHEKSQSLQACYQACQNGIPRAQIISYRQDGALLQELFTRDGSGTLVHTDHYEYVRQATIDDVGGLLELIEPLEQQGALVRRSRELLEAEINQFTILEKDGAILACAALYPAADGSAELACVATHPNYQKGGRAGLVLEAIESEARRQNLREIFVLTTQTAHWFIERGFVAASLERLPAEKKNLYNFQRNSKIFVKTLA
;
A
#
# COMPACT_ATOMS: atom_id res chain seq x y z
N MET A 1 -9.85 -34.94 -14.72
CA MET A 1 -8.73 -34.09 -14.26
C MET A 1 -9.13 -33.47 -12.93
N LEU A 2 -8.72 -34.08 -11.82
CA LEU A 2 -9.07 -33.74 -10.44
C LEU A 2 -7.97 -32.87 -9.81
N SER A 3 -7.58 -31.77 -10.46
CA SER A 3 -6.60 -30.81 -9.89
C SER A 3 -7.25 -29.57 -9.25
N ASN A 4 -8.56 -29.35 -9.39
CA ASN A 4 -9.13 -28.03 -9.07
C ASN A 4 -9.47 -27.81 -7.58
N ASN A 5 -10.01 -28.81 -6.86
CA ASN A 5 -10.52 -28.58 -5.50
C ASN A 5 -9.44 -28.37 -4.43
N GLN A 6 -8.31 -29.07 -4.54
CA GLN A 6 -7.21 -28.91 -3.58
C GLN A 6 -6.58 -27.52 -3.72
N ASP A 7 -6.47 -27.03 -4.96
CA ASP A 7 -5.93 -25.71 -5.28
C ASP A 7 -6.86 -24.58 -4.80
N TYR A 8 -8.19 -24.73 -4.93
CA TYR A 8 -9.15 -23.79 -4.33
C TYR A 8 -9.07 -23.74 -2.80
N VAL A 9 -8.98 -24.90 -2.14
CA VAL A 9 -8.86 -24.97 -0.67
C VAL A 9 -7.54 -24.34 -0.21
N ASN A 10 -6.45 -24.60 -0.92
CA ASN A 10 -5.14 -24.02 -0.61
C ASN A 10 -5.14 -22.50 -0.84
N TRP A 11 -5.70 -22.03 -1.95
CA TRP A 11 -5.85 -20.59 -2.22
C TRP A 11 -6.65 -19.91 -1.11
N PHE A 12 -7.82 -20.45 -0.75
CA PHE A 12 -8.65 -19.87 0.31
C PHE A 12 -7.94 -19.81 1.67
N ARG A 13 -7.18 -20.86 2.02
CA ARG A 13 -6.34 -20.86 3.24
C ARG A 13 -5.25 -19.80 3.17
N GLN A 14 -4.60 -19.64 2.01
CA GLN A 14 -3.57 -18.62 1.78
C GLN A 14 -4.14 -17.19 1.77
N SER A 15 -5.40 -17.02 1.38
CA SER A 15 -6.10 -15.72 1.42
C SER A 15 -6.60 -15.33 2.81
N SER A 16 -6.76 -16.29 3.73
CA SER A 16 -7.31 -16.06 5.07
C SER A 16 -6.56 -14.99 5.90
N PRO A 17 -5.21 -14.95 5.92
CA PRO A 17 -4.47 -13.86 6.57
C PRO A 17 -4.83 -12.47 6.03
N TYR A 18 -4.96 -12.34 4.70
CA TYR A 18 -5.34 -11.09 4.04
C TYR A 18 -6.79 -10.70 4.37
N ILE A 19 -7.73 -11.66 4.42
CA ILE A 19 -9.11 -11.41 4.87
C ILE A 19 -9.12 -10.82 6.28
N ASN A 20 -8.35 -11.41 7.20
CA ASN A 20 -8.27 -10.91 8.57
C ASN A 20 -7.61 -9.52 8.63
N ALA A 21 -6.58 -9.27 7.83
CA ALA A 21 -5.90 -7.98 7.77
C ALA A 21 -6.78 -6.85 7.21
N HIS A 22 -7.68 -7.16 6.27
CA HIS A 22 -8.56 -6.18 5.62
C HIS A 22 -9.90 -5.99 6.34
N ARG A 23 -10.31 -6.93 7.20
CA ARG A 23 -11.58 -6.82 7.93
C ARG A 23 -11.61 -5.58 8.83
N GLY A 24 -12.69 -4.81 8.74
CA GLY A 24 -12.88 -3.57 9.49
C GLY A 24 -12.03 -2.39 8.98
N LYS A 25 -11.18 -2.60 7.97
CA LYS A 25 -10.37 -1.56 7.34
C LYS A 25 -11.19 -0.72 6.39
N THR A 26 -10.83 0.56 6.27
CA THR A 26 -11.52 1.52 5.41
C THR A 26 -10.77 1.73 4.11
N PHE A 27 -11.38 1.36 2.99
CA PHE A 27 -10.82 1.56 1.65
C PHE A 27 -11.62 2.61 0.88
N VAL A 28 -10.90 3.52 0.22
CA VAL A 28 -11.46 4.43 -0.77
C VAL A 28 -11.14 3.91 -2.16
N VAL A 29 -12.16 3.62 -2.96
CA VAL A 29 -12.03 3.05 -4.31
C VAL A 29 -12.38 4.12 -5.34
N MET A 30 -11.42 4.49 -6.18
CA MET A 30 -11.62 5.37 -7.32
C MET A 30 -12.02 4.57 -8.54
N LEU A 31 -13.23 4.80 -9.03
CA LEU A 31 -13.76 4.14 -10.22
C LEU A 31 -13.94 5.18 -11.35
N PRO A 32 -13.07 5.21 -12.37
CA PRO A 32 -13.19 6.20 -13.44
C PRO A 32 -14.46 5.97 -14.26
N GLY A 33 -15.01 7.04 -14.84
CA GLY A 33 -16.22 6.94 -15.67
C GLY A 33 -16.06 6.00 -16.88
N ALA A 34 -14.83 5.79 -17.36
CA ALA A 34 -14.54 4.81 -18.40
C ALA A 34 -14.74 3.35 -17.95
N ALA A 35 -14.50 3.03 -16.68
CA ALA A 35 -14.74 1.70 -16.13
C ALA A 35 -16.22 1.33 -16.12
N MET A 36 -17.12 2.32 -16.04
CA MET A 36 -18.57 2.11 -16.11
C MET A 36 -19.04 1.63 -17.48
N MET A 37 -18.28 1.90 -18.54
CA MET A 37 -18.60 1.53 -19.92
C MET A 37 -17.87 0.27 -20.38
N ASP A 38 -17.03 -0.30 -19.51
CA ASP A 38 -16.25 -1.50 -19.80
C ASP A 38 -17.08 -2.76 -19.51
N ASP A 39 -16.92 -3.79 -20.33
CA ASP A 39 -17.65 -5.06 -20.17
C ASP A 39 -17.37 -5.73 -18.81
N ASN A 40 -16.22 -5.42 -18.19
CA ASN A 40 -15.84 -5.94 -16.88
C ASN A 40 -16.50 -5.21 -15.69
N PHE A 41 -17.30 -4.15 -15.92
CA PHE A 41 -17.94 -3.38 -14.84
C PHE A 41 -18.75 -4.25 -13.87
N ALA A 42 -19.51 -5.21 -14.38
CA ALA A 42 -20.31 -6.11 -13.55
C ALA A 42 -19.45 -6.94 -12.58
N ASN A 43 -18.29 -7.42 -13.04
CA ASN A 43 -17.36 -8.18 -12.20
C ASN A 43 -16.71 -7.29 -11.14
N ILE A 44 -16.37 -6.04 -11.48
CA ILE A 44 -15.86 -5.06 -10.50
C ILE A 44 -16.89 -4.84 -9.37
N ILE A 45 -18.17 -4.73 -9.72
CA ILE A 45 -19.26 -4.60 -8.73
C ILE A 45 -19.36 -5.85 -7.84
N HIS A 46 -19.25 -7.05 -8.43
CA HIS A 46 -19.20 -8.31 -7.67
C HIS A 46 -18.01 -8.37 -6.71
N ASP A 47 -16.82 -7.93 -7.14
CA ASP A 47 -15.63 -7.88 -6.29
C ASP A 47 -15.81 -6.90 -5.13
N ILE A 48 -16.34 -5.70 -5.41
CA ILE A 48 -16.67 -4.68 -4.39
C ILE A 48 -17.66 -5.23 -3.36
N ALA A 49 -18.72 -5.90 -3.80
CA ALA A 49 -19.71 -6.49 -2.91
C ALA A 49 -19.12 -7.64 -2.08
N THR A 50 -18.21 -8.42 -2.66
CA THR A 50 -17.45 -9.47 -1.95
C THR A 50 -16.60 -8.87 -0.84
N LEU A 51 -15.86 -7.78 -1.11
CA LEU A 51 -15.08 -7.07 -0.09
C LEU A 51 -15.96 -6.56 1.06
N ASN A 52 -17.12 -5.96 0.75
CA ASN A 52 -18.04 -5.49 1.77
C ASN A 52 -18.57 -6.65 2.63
N SER A 53 -18.91 -7.78 2.01
CA SER A 53 -19.36 -9.00 2.70
C SER A 53 -18.27 -9.62 3.60
N LEU A 54 -16.99 -9.45 3.24
CA LEU A 54 -15.85 -9.85 4.07
C LEU A 54 -15.57 -8.90 5.25
N GLY A 55 -16.30 -7.79 5.32
CA GLY A 55 -16.25 -6.81 6.42
C GLY A 55 -15.35 -5.61 6.13
N VAL A 56 -14.97 -5.36 4.88
CA VAL A 56 -14.24 -4.14 4.50
C VAL A 56 -15.22 -2.96 4.44
N ARG A 57 -14.83 -1.82 5.02
CA ARG A 57 -15.59 -0.56 4.97
C ARG A 57 -15.24 0.18 3.68
N LEU A 58 -16.22 0.38 2.79
CA LEU A 58 -15.94 0.85 1.42
C LEU A 58 -16.56 2.22 1.14
N VAL A 59 -15.74 3.12 0.58
CA VAL A 59 -16.19 4.36 -0.05
C VAL A 59 -15.83 4.33 -1.53
N LEU A 60 -16.83 4.34 -2.41
CA LEU A 60 -16.67 4.41 -3.85
C LEU A 60 -16.74 5.86 -4.30
N VAL A 61 -15.67 6.36 -4.92
CA VAL A 61 -15.62 7.68 -5.56
C VAL A 61 -15.57 7.48 -7.05
N HIS A 62 -16.64 7.87 -7.74
CA HIS A 62 -16.74 7.61 -9.17
C HIS A 62 -16.35 8.83 -10.02
N GLY A 63 -15.84 8.59 -11.22
CA GLY A 63 -15.74 9.57 -12.28
C GLY A 63 -16.99 9.57 -13.17
N ALA A 64 -17.09 10.56 -14.06
CA ALA A 64 -18.18 10.64 -15.03
C ALA A 64 -17.74 11.33 -16.34
N ARG A 65 -16.43 11.39 -16.65
CA ARG A 65 -15.92 12.18 -17.78
C ARG A 65 -16.60 11.80 -19.11
N PRO A 66 -16.62 10.52 -19.54
CA PRO A 66 -17.28 10.13 -20.80
C PRO A 66 -18.79 10.44 -20.81
N GLN A 67 -19.46 10.25 -19.67
CA GLN A 67 -20.90 10.47 -19.53
C GLN A 67 -21.24 11.96 -19.61
N ILE A 68 -20.43 12.82 -18.99
CA ILE A 68 -20.55 14.27 -19.11
C ILE A 68 -20.35 14.69 -20.56
N ASP A 69 -19.32 14.17 -21.24
CA ASP A 69 -19.04 14.51 -22.64
C ASP A 69 -20.22 14.14 -23.55
N ALA A 70 -20.77 12.93 -23.39
CA ALA A 70 -21.94 12.49 -24.14
C ALA A 70 -23.18 13.35 -23.86
N ARG A 71 -23.43 13.70 -22.59
CA ARG A 71 -24.58 14.52 -22.20
C ARG A 71 -24.50 15.95 -22.74
N LEU A 72 -23.33 16.59 -22.62
CA LEU A 72 -23.10 17.93 -23.15
C LEU A 72 -23.22 17.96 -24.67
N GLN A 73 -22.74 16.92 -25.36
CA GLN A 73 -22.88 16.80 -26.81
C GLN A 73 -24.35 16.74 -27.26
N LEU A 74 -25.22 16.05 -26.51
CA LEU A 74 -26.67 16.04 -26.78
C LEU A 74 -27.30 17.43 -26.64
N ASP A 75 -26.81 18.23 -25.68
CA ASP A 75 -27.23 19.62 -25.49
C ASP A 75 -26.51 20.60 -26.44
N LYS A 76 -25.70 20.08 -27.39
CA LYS A 76 -24.89 20.85 -28.37
C LYS A 76 -23.81 21.72 -27.73
N HIS A 77 -23.38 21.39 -26.52
CA HIS A 77 -22.21 21.96 -25.86
C HIS A 77 -20.96 21.12 -26.18
N GLN A 78 -19.80 21.76 -26.20
CA GLN A 78 -18.51 21.08 -26.32
C GLN A 78 -17.72 21.22 -25.02
N SER A 79 -17.27 20.08 -24.53
CA SER A 79 -16.38 19.96 -23.38
C SER A 79 -15.10 20.76 -23.56
N ARG A 80 -14.87 21.75 -22.69
CA ARG A 80 -13.64 22.54 -22.65
C ARG A 80 -12.83 22.19 -21.42
N PHE A 81 -11.51 22.16 -21.59
CA PHE A 81 -10.57 21.89 -20.52
C PHE A 81 -9.50 22.98 -20.45
N PHE A 82 -9.16 23.36 -19.23
CA PHE A 82 -7.97 24.12 -18.91
C PHE A 82 -7.04 23.23 -18.09
N GLN A 83 -5.93 22.80 -18.71
CA GLN A 83 -5.09 21.71 -18.18
C GLN A 83 -5.94 20.44 -17.94
N GLN A 84 -5.88 19.84 -16.76
CA GLN A 84 -6.72 18.69 -16.40
C GLN A 84 -8.16 19.04 -15.97
N TRP A 85 -8.48 20.33 -15.74
CA TRP A 85 -9.78 20.73 -15.21
C TRP A 85 -10.77 21.02 -16.34
N ARG A 86 -11.96 20.45 -16.25
CA ARG A 86 -13.07 20.84 -17.12
C ARG A 86 -13.46 22.27 -16.76
N VAL A 87 -13.66 23.15 -17.75
CA VAL A 87 -14.35 24.42 -17.53
C VAL A 87 -15.84 24.10 -17.55
N THR A 88 -16.58 24.48 -16.52
CA THR A 88 -18.01 24.18 -16.41
C THR A 88 -18.78 25.48 -16.28
N ASP A 89 -19.43 25.86 -17.36
CA ASP A 89 -20.23 27.09 -17.40
C ASP A 89 -21.57 26.89 -16.69
N ALA A 90 -22.23 28.00 -16.32
CA ALA A 90 -23.50 27.96 -15.58
C ALA A 90 -24.63 27.22 -16.31
N ASP A 91 -24.66 27.29 -17.64
CA ASP A 91 -25.62 26.57 -18.50
C ASP A 91 -25.31 25.06 -18.60
N GLU A 92 -24.04 24.67 -18.45
CA GLU A 92 -23.60 23.27 -18.48
C GLU A 92 -23.87 22.51 -17.16
N VAL A 93 -24.07 23.21 -16.03
CA VAL A 93 -24.23 22.61 -14.69
C VAL A 93 -25.34 21.56 -14.65
N ALA A 94 -26.47 21.82 -15.30
CA ALA A 94 -27.61 20.90 -15.32
C ALA A 94 -27.25 19.59 -16.04
N GLY A 95 -26.64 19.68 -17.23
CA GLY A 95 -26.20 18.52 -17.99
C GLY A 95 -25.11 17.72 -17.27
N VAL A 96 -24.13 18.41 -16.69
CA VAL A 96 -23.07 17.78 -15.89
C VAL A 96 -23.66 17.03 -14.69
N SER A 97 -24.61 17.65 -13.97
CA SER A 97 -25.26 17.03 -12.80
C SER A 97 -26.09 15.81 -13.18
N GLN A 98 -26.79 15.85 -14.32
CA GLN A 98 -27.56 14.72 -14.84
C GLN A 98 -26.64 13.53 -15.16
N ALA A 99 -25.55 13.76 -15.88
CA ALA A 99 -24.59 12.71 -16.24
C ALA A 99 -23.93 12.08 -15.01
N ILE A 100 -23.55 12.89 -14.02
CA ILE A 100 -22.98 12.39 -12.76
C ILE A 100 -24.02 11.58 -11.98
N GLY A 101 -25.27 12.06 -11.92
CA GLY A 101 -26.37 11.34 -11.28
C GLY A 101 -26.65 9.99 -11.94
N GLU A 102 -26.65 9.93 -13.27
CA GLU A 102 -26.82 8.69 -14.03
C GLU A 102 -25.78 7.64 -13.65
N VAL A 103 -24.50 8.01 -13.56
CA VAL A 103 -23.42 7.10 -13.15
C VAL A 103 -23.67 6.59 -11.74
N ARG A 104 -24.02 7.48 -10.81
CA ARG A 104 -24.32 7.12 -9.42
C ARG A 104 -25.47 6.10 -9.35
N PHE A 105 -26.60 6.39 -10.01
CA PHE A 105 -27.75 5.49 -10.00
C PHE A 105 -27.44 4.15 -10.66
N SER A 106 -26.58 4.13 -11.68
CA SER A 106 -26.12 2.88 -12.29
C SER A 106 -25.30 2.03 -11.32
N ILE A 107 -24.41 2.64 -10.53
CA ILE A 107 -23.66 1.95 -9.46
C ILE A 107 -24.61 1.41 -8.38
N GLU A 108 -25.55 2.24 -7.91
CA GLU A 108 -26.54 1.84 -6.90
C GLU A 108 -27.41 0.66 -7.40
N ALA A 109 -27.86 0.71 -8.66
CA ALA A 109 -28.61 -0.38 -9.27
C ALA A 109 -27.77 -1.67 -9.38
N ALA A 110 -26.51 -1.58 -9.81
CA ALA A 110 -25.64 -2.74 -9.95
C ALA A 110 -25.39 -3.42 -8.60
N LEU A 111 -25.10 -2.65 -7.55
CA LEU A 111 -24.91 -3.14 -6.17
C LEU A 111 -26.19 -3.70 -5.54
N SER A 112 -27.35 -3.41 -6.11
CA SER A 112 -28.66 -3.92 -5.63
C SER A 112 -29.04 -5.28 -6.24
N THR A 113 -28.25 -5.82 -7.18
CA THR A 113 -28.63 -7.05 -7.87
C THR A 113 -28.42 -8.30 -6.99
N GLY A 114 -29.52 -8.95 -6.57
CA GLY A 114 -29.49 -10.14 -5.70
C GLY A 114 -29.70 -11.47 -6.42
N LEU A 115 -29.37 -11.56 -7.70
CA LEU A 115 -29.69 -12.72 -8.55
C LEU A 115 -29.15 -14.03 -7.94
N PRO A 116 -29.90 -15.15 -8.04
CA PRO A 116 -29.37 -16.46 -7.68
C PRO A 116 -28.08 -16.74 -8.46
N ASN A 117 -27.03 -17.16 -7.75
CA ASN A 117 -25.68 -17.40 -8.27
C ASN A 117 -24.78 -16.17 -8.51
N SER A 118 -25.17 -14.96 -8.09
CA SER A 118 -24.20 -13.86 -7.95
C SER A 118 -23.54 -13.89 -6.57
N PRO A 119 -22.31 -13.34 -6.40
CA PRO A 119 -21.71 -13.13 -5.08
C PRO A 119 -22.54 -12.27 -4.13
N MET A 120 -23.55 -11.56 -4.66
CA MET A 120 -24.43 -10.66 -3.91
C MET A 120 -25.72 -11.36 -3.43
N HIS A 121 -25.93 -12.63 -3.80
CA HIS A 121 -27.07 -13.41 -3.31
C HIS A 121 -27.03 -13.53 -1.78
N GLY A 122 -28.03 -12.99 -1.10
CA GLY A 122 -28.10 -12.96 0.37
C GLY A 122 -27.16 -11.98 1.07
N ALA A 123 -26.36 -11.20 0.32
CA ALA A 123 -25.41 -10.24 0.90
C ALA A 123 -26.09 -9.00 1.49
N HIS A 124 -27.33 -8.68 1.07
CA HIS A 124 -28.10 -7.51 1.51
C HIS A 124 -27.26 -6.22 1.52
N ILE A 125 -26.57 -5.94 0.40
CA ILE A 125 -25.72 -4.77 0.26
C ILE A 125 -26.54 -3.50 0.47
N ARG A 126 -26.07 -2.66 1.39
CA ARG A 126 -26.64 -1.34 1.66
C ARG A 126 -25.77 -0.30 0.96
N VAL A 127 -26.39 0.61 0.23
CA VAL A 127 -25.69 1.70 -0.46
C VAL A 127 -26.19 3.03 0.10
N SER A 128 -25.26 3.93 0.39
CA SER A 128 -25.56 5.27 0.89
C SER A 128 -24.86 6.32 0.04
N GLY A 129 -25.60 7.30 -0.45
CA GLY A 129 -25.04 8.48 -1.12
C GLY A 129 -25.63 9.76 -0.52
N GLY A 130 -24.95 10.88 -0.67
CA GLY A 130 -25.36 12.11 0.01
C GLY A 130 -24.43 13.30 -0.23
N ASN A 131 -24.69 14.37 0.50
CA ASN A 131 -23.98 15.65 0.45
C ASN A 131 -22.71 15.65 1.32
N PHE A 132 -21.86 14.63 1.19
CA PHE A 132 -20.64 14.47 1.99
C PHE A 132 -19.56 15.52 1.71
N VAL A 133 -19.64 16.20 0.57
CA VAL A 133 -18.60 17.12 0.10
C VAL A 133 -19.15 18.54 0.01
N THR A 134 -18.58 19.43 0.82
CA THR A 134 -18.74 20.89 0.66
C THR A 134 -17.68 21.39 -0.30
N ALA A 135 -18.08 22.13 -1.34
CA ALA A 135 -17.18 22.69 -2.34
C ALA A 135 -16.99 24.20 -2.20
N LYS A 136 -15.98 24.70 -2.91
CA LYS A 136 -15.76 26.12 -3.19
C LYS A 136 -15.32 26.27 -4.65
N PRO A 137 -15.55 27.42 -5.30
CA PRO A 137 -15.09 27.65 -6.66
C PRO A 137 -13.57 27.51 -6.76
N MET A 138 -13.09 27.00 -7.89
CA MET A 138 -11.67 27.12 -8.26
C MET A 138 -11.30 28.57 -8.56
N GLY A 139 -12.24 29.34 -9.12
CA GLY A 139 -12.05 30.73 -9.51
C GLY A 139 -11.27 30.86 -10.82
N VAL A 140 -10.57 31.98 -10.97
CA VAL A 140 -9.77 32.28 -12.17
C VAL A 140 -8.34 31.79 -11.98
N ILE A 141 -7.86 30.92 -12.87
CA ILE A 141 -6.49 30.41 -12.87
C ILE A 141 -5.80 30.83 -14.18
N ASN A 142 -4.68 31.56 -14.08
CA ASN A 142 -3.92 32.06 -15.22
C ASN A 142 -4.80 32.78 -16.28
N GLY A 143 -5.78 33.55 -15.82
CA GLY A 143 -6.69 34.31 -16.68
C GLY A 143 -7.90 33.53 -17.22
N VAL A 144 -8.01 32.22 -16.93
CA VAL A 144 -9.17 31.40 -17.32
C VAL A 144 -10.12 31.25 -16.14
N ASP A 145 -11.35 31.72 -16.28
CA ASP A 145 -12.42 31.52 -15.29
C ASP A 145 -12.98 30.10 -15.41
N LEU A 146 -12.91 29.35 -14.31
CA LEU A 146 -13.38 27.98 -14.23
C LEU A 146 -14.85 27.87 -13.78
N GLN A 147 -15.50 28.99 -13.43
CA GLN A 147 -16.93 29.08 -13.10
C GLN A 147 -17.40 28.01 -12.09
N HIS A 148 -18.25 27.07 -12.52
CA HIS A 148 -18.81 26.01 -11.67
C HIS A 148 -17.87 24.81 -11.48
N THR A 149 -16.63 24.89 -11.94
CA THR A 149 -15.60 23.93 -11.54
C THR A 149 -15.09 24.32 -10.16
N GLY A 150 -15.22 23.38 -9.23
CA GLY A 150 -14.86 23.59 -7.83
C GLY A 150 -13.69 22.74 -7.37
N LYS A 151 -13.34 22.99 -6.11
CA LYS A 151 -12.41 22.20 -5.30
C LYS A 151 -13.07 21.83 -3.98
N VAL A 152 -12.60 20.77 -3.36
CA VAL A 152 -13.09 20.34 -2.06
C VAL A 152 -12.75 21.42 -1.01
N ARG A 153 -13.77 21.85 -0.26
CA ARG A 153 -13.59 22.73 0.90
C ARG A 153 -13.53 21.93 2.19
N ARG A 154 -14.42 20.94 2.32
CA ARG A 154 -14.56 20.09 3.50
C ARG A 154 -15.27 18.79 3.14
N VAL A 155 -14.84 17.70 3.76
CA VAL A 155 -15.54 16.42 3.75
C VAL A 155 -16.23 16.22 5.10
N ASP A 156 -17.49 15.82 5.08
CA ASP A 156 -18.24 15.45 6.29
C ASP A 156 -17.84 14.05 6.78
N ASN A 157 -16.75 14.03 7.55
CA ASN A 157 -16.21 12.79 8.09
C ASN A 157 -17.20 12.05 9.03
N GLN A 158 -17.99 12.78 9.81
CA GLN A 158 -18.89 12.18 10.79
C GLN A 158 -19.99 11.35 10.09
N SER A 159 -20.63 11.93 9.08
CA SER A 159 -21.67 11.24 8.32
C SER A 159 -21.13 10.04 7.53
N LEU A 160 -19.89 10.14 7.00
CA LEU A 160 -19.22 9.02 6.34
C LEU A 160 -18.97 7.86 7.33
N HIS A 161 -18.41 8.14 8.51
CA HIS A 161 -18.19 7.10 9.52
C HIS A 161 -19.50 6.43 9.95
N GLN A 162 -20.57 7.19 10.18
CA GLN A 162 -21.88 6.64 10.55
C GLN A 162 -22.42 5.67 9.50
N ALA A 163 -22.33 6.02 8.21
CA ALA A 163 -22.76 5.14 7.13
C ALA A 163 -21.90 3.86 7.06
N LEU A 164 -20.58 4.00 7.21
CA LEU A 164 -19.64 2.88 7.19
C LEU A 164 -19.78 1.95 8.41
N ASP A 165 -20.06 2.49 9.60
CA ASP A 165 -20.35 1.72 10.82
C ASP A 165 -21.66 0.93 10.67
N GLY A 166 -22.61 1.49 9.93
CA GLY A 166 -23.80 0.79 9.45
C GLY A 166 -23.52 -0.21 8.32
N GLN A 167 -22.27 -0.55 8.01
CA GLN A 167 -21.83 -1.44 6.92
C GLN A 167 -22.35 -1.06 5.53
N ALA A 168 -22.77 0.18 5.32
CA ALA A 168 -23.14 0.64 3.98
C ALA A 168 -21.88 0.87 3.14
N ILE A 169 -21.98 0.55 1.84
CA ILE A 169 -21.06 1.05 0.83
C ILE A 169 -21.45 2.49 0.56
N VAL A 170 -20.51 3.42 0.77
CA VAL A 170 -20.77 4.84 0.53
C VAL A 170 -20.38 5.22 -0.89
N VAL A 171 -21.30 5.79 -1.67
CA VAL A 171 -21.02 6.29 -3.03
C VAL A 171 -20.93 7.82 -2.99
N VAL A 172 -19.76 8.35 -3.33
CA VAL A 172 -19.47 9.78 -3.38
C VAL A 172 -19.29 10.21 -4.84
N SER A 173 -20.17 11.10 -5.28
CA SER A 173 -20.11 11.69 -6.62
C SER A 173 -19.15 12.87 -6.68
N PRO A 174 -18.57 13.18 -7.86
CA PRO A 174 -17.71 14.34 -8.06
C PRO A 174 -18.52 15.65 -8.18
N LEU A 175 -19.49 15.83 -7.30
CA LEU A 175 -20.27 17.04 -7.10
C LEU A 175 -20.08 17.51 -5.66
N GLY A 176 -19.93 18.81 -5.49
CA GLY A 176 -19.97 19.40 -4.16
C GLY A 176 -20.78 20.69 -4.16
N TYR A 177 -21.20 21.07 -2.96
CA TYR A 177 -22.16 22.15 -2.78
C TYR A 177 -21.54 23.28 -1.98
N SER A 178 -21.81 24.54 -2.34
CA SER A 178 -21.48 25.66 -1.46
C SER A 178 -22.53 25.80 -0.34
N PRO A 179 -22.20 26.50 0.76
CA PRO A 179 -23.19 26.87 1.77
C PRO A 179 -24.35 27.71 1.24
N THR A 180 -24.18 28.36 0.08
CA THR A 180 -25.19 29.14 -0.64
C THR A 180 -26.07 28.30 -1.58
N GLY A 181 -25.79 26.99 -1.71
CA GLY A 181 -26.60 26.05 -2.51
C GLY A 181 -26.17 25.90 -3.97
N GLU A 182 -25.03 26.47 -4.37
CA GLU A 182 -24.50 26.29 -5.73
C GLU A 182 -23.84 24.92 -5.88
N ILE A 183 -23.96 24.35 -7.07
CA ILE A 183 -23.36 23.06 -7.43
C ILE A 183 -22.03 23.32 -8.13
N PHE A 184 -21.01 22.57 -7.72
CA PHE A 184 -19.70 22.57 -8.36
C PHE A 184 -19.34 21.19 -8.90
N ASN A 185 -18.82 21.17 -10.13
CA ASN A 185 -18.18 20.03 -10.74
C ASN A 185 -16.77 19.86 -10.17
N LEU A 186 -16.49 18.71 -9.57
CA LEU A 186 -15.22 18.44 -8.87
C LEU A 186 -14.36 17.44 -9.65
N CYS A 187 -13.05 17.49 -9.40
CA CYS A 187 -12.18 16.41 -9.84
C CYS A 187 -12.41 15.18 -8.95
N PHE A 188 -12.87 14.05 -9.51
CA PHE A 188 -13.12 12.84 -8.71
C PHE A 188 -11.86 12.30 -8.01
N ALA A 189 -10.68 12.51 -8.59
CA ALA A 189 -9.40 12.15 -7.96
C ALA A 189 -9.12 13.01 -6.71
N GLU A 190 -9.43 14.31 -6.76
CA GLU A 190 -9.34 15.20 -5.59
C GLU A 190 -10.37 14.82 -4.53
N VAL A 191 -11.60 14.50 -4.94
CA VAL A 191 -12.63 14.02 -4.01
C VAL A 191 -12.16 12.74 -3.31
N ALA A 192 -11.59 11.79 -4.04
CA ALA A 192 -11.10 10.54 -3.47
C ALA A 192 -9.95 10.73 -2.49
N THR A 193 -8.96 11.57 -2.83
CA THR A 193 -7.82 11.83 -1.93
C THR A 193 -8.24 12.59 -0.68
N GLU A 194 -9.13 13.57 -0.79
CA GLU A 194 -9.65 14.31 0.37
C GLU A 194 -10.58 13.46 1.23
N VAL A 195 -11.39 12.56 0.64
CA VAL A 195 -12.20 11.59 1.39
C VAL A 195 -11.31 10.58 2.12
N ALA A 196 -10.29 10.03 1.44
CA ALA A 196 -9.34 9.10 2.05
C ALA A 196 -8.63 9.75 3.24
N LYS A 197 -8.15 10.99 3.06
CA LYS A 197 -7.54 11.79 4.12
C LYS A 197 -8.48 12.04 5.29
N ALA A 198 -9.71 12.47 5.02
CA ALA A 198 -10.70 12.78 6.06
C ALA A 198 -11.03 11.56 6.92
N LEU A 199 -11.13 10.38 6.30
CA LEU A 199 -11.42 9.11 6.97
C LEU A 199 -10.19 8.44 7.59
N GLN A 200 -8.98 8.97 7.33
CA GLN A 200 -7.72 8.25 7.58
C GLN A 200 -7.77 6.82 7.06
N ALA A 201 -8.17 6.68 5.79
CA ALA A 201 -8.36 5.37 5.16
C ALA A 201 -7.09 4.52 5.23
N ASP A 202 -7.27 3.20 5.37
CA ASP A 202 -6.15 2.26 5.38
C ASP A 202 -5.57 2.07 3.97
N LYS A 203 -6.40 2.24 2.93
CA LYS A 203 -6.00 2.16 1.52
C LYS A 203 -6.79 3.09 0.61
N LEU A 204 -6.13 3.57 -0.45
CA LEU A 204 -6.78 4.09 -1.65
C LEU A 204 -6.53 3.15 -2.83
N ILE A 205 -7.57 2.74 -3.55
CA ILE A 205 -7.47 1.83 -4.70
C ILE A 205 -7.95 2.58 -5.93
N ALA A 206 -7.08 2.79 -6.91
CA ALA A 206 -7.39 3.50 -8.14
C ALA A 206 -7.47 2.55 -9.33
N PHE A 207 -8.66 2.44 -9.91
CA PHE A 207 -8.84 1.76 -11.18
C PHE A 207 -8.28 2.61 -12.34
N SER A 208 -7.62 1.94 -13.28
CA SER A 208 -7.00 2.51 -14.47
C SER A 208 -7.29 1.64 -15.70
N SER A 209 -7.12 2.19 -16.89
CA SER A 209 -7.22 1.42 -18.14
C SER A 209 -6.08 0.42 -18.29
N GLU A 210 -4.91 0.73 -17.72
CA GLU A 210 -3.72 -0.12 -17.72
C GLU A 210 -3.56 -0.91 -16.42
N THR A 211 -2.85 -2.03 -16.48
CA THR A 211 -2.56 -2.91 -15.33
C THR A 211 -1.72 -2.23 -14.25
N GLY A 212 -0.89 -1.27 -14.61
CA GLY A 212 -0.05 -0.50 -13.70
C GLY A 212 1.00 0.28 -14.47
N PHE A 213 2.13 0.57 -13.84
CA PHE A 213 3.25 1.28 -14.46
C PHE A 213 4.36 0.33 -14.86
N PHE A 214 5.05 0.63 -15.95
CA PHE A 214 6.09 -0.25 -16.49
C PHE A 214 7.47 0.43 -16.43
N ASN A 215 8.51 -0.39 -16.24
CA ASN A 215 9.89 0.07 -16.38
C ASN A 215 10.25 0.24 -17.87
N ARG A 216 11.50 0.63 -18.15
CA ARG A 216 11.97 0.84 -19.53
C ARG A 216 12.03 -0.46 -20.35
N ASP A 217 12.12 -1.59 -19.68
CA ASP A 217 12.21 -2.93 -20.27
C ASP A 217 10.82 -3.55 -20.50
N GLY A 218 9.74 -2.83 -20.16
CA GLY A 218 8.36 -3.28 -20.33
C GLY A 218 7.85 -4.19 -19.21
N GLU A 219 8.57 -4.27 -18.08
CA GLU A 219 8.16 -5.06 -16.92
C GLU A 219 7.30 -4.22 -15.97
N LEU A 220 6.25 -4.83 -15.40
CA LEU A 220 5.36 -4.17 -14.44
C LEU A 220 6.11 -3.80 -13.15
N LEU A 221 6.10 -2.51 -12.83
CA LEU A 221 6.54 -1.97 -11.54
C LEU A 221 5.50 -2.33 -10.49
N ARG A 222 5.73 -3.45 -9.79
CA ARG A 222 4.85 -3.93 -8.72
C ARG A 222 4.75 -2.96 -7.55
N GLN A 223 5.82 -2.22 -7.29
CA GLN A 223 5.93 -1.30 -6.16
C GLN A 223 6.61 0.00 -6.63
N LEU A 224 6.15 1.11 -6.08
CA LEU A 224 6.74 2.42 -6.23
C LEU A 224 6.82 3.07 -4.85
N SER A 225 8.05 3.42 -4.46
CA SER A 225 8.30 4.38 -3.38
C SER A 225 7.75 5.76 -3.73
N MET A 226 7.66 6.65 -2.74
CA MET A 226 7.20 8.02 -3.00
C MET A 226 8.15 8.76 -3.95
N SER A 227 9.46 8.52 -3.82
CA SER A 227 10.47 9.10 -4.72
C SER A 227 10.28 8.63 -6.16
N GLU A 228 10.19 7.31 -6.38
CA GLU A 228 10.00 6.73 -7.71
C GLU A 228 8.67 7.16 -8.33
N CYS A 229 7.61 7.26 -7.53
CA CYS A 229 6.32 7.78 -7.96
C CYS A 229 6.44 9.23 -8.47
N GLY A 230 7.21 10.08 -7.77
CA GLY A 230 7.51 11.45 -8.19
C GLY A 230 8.22 11.52 -9.54
N GLU A 231 9.19 10.63 -9.78
CA GLU A 231 9.89 10.54 -11.07
C GLU A 231 8.96 10.11 -12.20
N GLN A 232 8.09 9.13 -11.95
CA GLN A 232 7.11 8.67 -12.94
C GLN A 232 6.09 9.77 -13.27
N LEU A 233 5.62 10.54 -12.28
CA LEU A 233 4.74 11.69 -12.53
C LEU A 233 5.40 12.75 -13.42
N GLN A 234 6.71 13.00 -13.27
CA GLN A 234 7.41 13.93 -14.16
C GLN A 234 7.49 13.40 -15.61
N ARG A 235 7.66 12.09 -15.79
CA ARG A 235 7.64 11.46 -17.12
C ARG A 235 6.26 11.55 -17.77
N LEU A 236 5.21 11.40 -16.98
CA LEU A 236 3.81 11.39 -17.42
C LEU A 236 3.18 12.78 -17.44
N LYS A 237 3.97 13.85 -17.33
CA LYS A 237 3.48 15.23 -17.23
C LYS A 237 2.48 15.63 -18.32
N ASN A 238 2.60 15.04 -19.51
CA ASN A 238 1.74 15.31 -20.66
C ASN A 238 0.64 14.25 -20.89
N ASP A 239 0.61 13.18 -20.10
CA ASP A 239 -0.40 12.12 -20.17
C ASP A 239 -1.33 12.24 -18.96
N HIS A 240 -2.32 13.11 -19.06
CA HIS A 240 -3.24 13.43 -17.96
C HIS A 240 -4.11 12.24 -17.54
N GLU A 241 -4.43 11.34 -18.46
CA GLU A 241 -5.26 10.16 -18.15
C GLU A 241 -4.46 9.16 -17.31
N LYS A 242 -3.24 8.80 -17.74
CA LYS A 242 -2.40 7.86 -16.98
C LYS A 242 -1.89 8.45 -15.68
N SER A 243 -1.52 9.74 -15.69
CA SER A 243 -1.00 10.39 -14.48
C SER A 243 -2.07 10.59 -13.40
N GLN A 244 -3.37 10.62 -13.72
CA GLN A 244 -4.40 10.91 -12.73
C GLN A 244 -4.44 9.89 -11.58
N SER A 245 -4.45 8.59 -11.89
CA SER A 245 -4.47 7.53 -10.87
C SER A 245 -3.18 7.51 -10.05
N LEU A 246 -2.03 7.73 -10.69
CA LEU A 246 -0.74 7.81 -10.00
C LEU A 246 -0.65 9.04 -9.10
N GLN A 247 -1.13 10.19 -9.58
CA GLN A 247 -1.14 11.45 -8.84
C GLN A 247 -2.05 11.36 -7.62
N ALA A 248 -3.20 10.69 -7.74
CA ALA A 248 -4.09 10.43 -6.62
C ALA A 248 -3.45 9.52 -5.58
N CYS A 249 -2.80 8.43 -6.01
CA CYS A 249 -2.08 7.52 -5.12
C CYS A 249 -0.94 8.23 -4.39
N TYR A 250 -0.14 9.02 -5.11
CA TYR A 250 0.91 9.85 -4.54
C TYR A 250 0.36 10.82 -3.50
N GLN A 251 -0.69 11.58 -3.84
CA GLN A 251 -1.31 12.54 -2.91
C GLN A 251 -1.92 11.84 -1.68
N ALA A 252 -2.54 10.67 -1.85
CA ALA A 252 -3.07 9.90 -0.74
C ALA A 252 -1.94 9.53 0.24
N CYS A 253 -0.84 8.99 -0.26
CA CYS A 253 0.31 8.64 0.57
C CYS A 253 0.98 9.87 1.22
N GLN A 254 1.08 11.00 0.51
CA GLN A 254 1.54 12.27 1.11
C GLN A 254 0.64 12.74 2.26
N ASN A 255 -0.67 12.45 2.20
CA ASN A 255 -1.63 12.80 3.24
C ASN A 255 -1.73 11.75 4.37
N GLY A 256 -0.81 10.79 4.43
CA GLY A 256 -0.71 9.81 5.52
C GLY A 256 -1.47 8.51 5.30
N ILE A 257 -2.01 8.27 4.10
CA ILE A 257 -2.58 6.97 3.74
C ILE A 257 -1.42 5.98 3.53
N PRO A 258 -1.34 4.89 4.31
CA PRO A 258 -0.15 4.03 4.28
C PRO A 258 0.14 3.43 2.91
N ARG A 259 -0.92 3.14 2.15
CA ARG A 259 -0.85 2.42 0.87
C ARG A 259 -1.88 2.93 -0.12
N ALA A 260 -1.46 3.09 -1.36
CA ALA A 260 -2.35 3.31 -2.47
C ALA A 260 -2.02 2.34 -3.61
N GLN A 261 -3.03 1.81 -4.29
CA GLN A 261 -2.86 0.76 -5.30
C GLN A 261 -3.48 1.18 -6.61
N ILE A 262 -2.85 0.81 -7.72
CA ILE A 262 -3.34 1.09 -9.06
C ILE A 262 -3.55 -0.24 -9.75
N ILE A 263 -4.77 -0.49 -10.21
CA ILE A 263 -5.20 -1.76 -10.81
C ILE A 263 -5.99 -1.50 -12.09
N SER A 264 -6.00 -2.47 -13.02
CA SER A 264 -6.79 -2.34 -14.25
C SER A 264 -8.27 -2.61 -13.99
N TYR A 265 -9.15 -1.79 -14.57
CA TYR A 265 -10.58 -2.14 -14.65
C TYR A 265 -10.88 -3.12 -15.80
N ARG A 266 -9.94 -3.38 -16.72
CA ARG A 266 -10.14 -4.31 -17.85
C ARG A 266 -9.86 -5.76 -17.49
N GLN A 267 -9.15 -5.98 -16.38
CA GLN A 267 -8.78 -7.31 -15.93
C GLN A 267 -9.82 -7.82 -14.92
N ASP A 268 -10.48 -8.92 -15.27
CA ASP A 268 -11.40 -9.61 -14.38
C ASP A 268 -10.67 -10.11 -13.11
N GLY A 269 -11.26 -9.83 -11.96
CA GLY A 269 -10.72 -10.18 -10.64
C GLY A 269 -9.49 -9.38 -10.20
N ALA A 270 -9.09 -8.31 -10.89
CA ALA A 270 -7.90 -7.52 -10.53
C ALA A 270 -7.95 -6.98 -9.09
N LEU A 271 -9.14 -6.60 -8.60
CA LEU A 271 -9.31 -6.10 -7.24
C LEU A 271 -9.02 -7.18 -6.19
N LEU A 272 -9.58 -8.39 -6.39
CA LEU A 272 -9.35 -9.50 -5.47
C LEU A 272 -7.93 -10.04 -5.57
N GLN A 273 -7.35 -10.13 -6.77
CA GLN A 273 -5.96 -10.53 -6.98
C GLN A 273 -5.00 -9.59 -6.25
N GLU A 274 -5.20 -8.28 -6.36
CA GLU A 274 -4.36 -7.28 -5.68
C GLU A 274 -4.46 -7.35 -4.15
N LEU A 275 -5.61 -7.72 -3.59
CA LEU A 275 -5.83 -7.70 -2.15
C LEU A 275 -5.53 -9.01 -1.43
N PHE A 276 -5.69 -10.16 -2.12
CA PHE A 276 -5.64 -11.49 -1.52
C PHE A 276 -4.51 -12.38 -2.03
N THR A 277 -3.56 -11.80 -2.78
CA THR A 277 -2.34 -12.50 -3.21
C THR A 277 -1.09 -11.73 -2.78
N ARG A 278 0.04 -12.44 -2.74
CA ARG A 278 1.33 -11.85 -2.35
C ARG A 278 1.88 -10.88 -3.40
N ASP A 279 1.76 -11.26 -4.67
CA ASP A 279 2.38 -10.53 -5.78
C ASP A 279 1.48 -9.42 -6.35
N GLY A 280 0.18 -9.48 -6.04
CA GLY A 280 -0.84 -8.57 -6.56
C GLY A 280 -0.98 -8.66 -8.09
N SER A 281 -1.78 -7.78 -8.67
CA SER A 281 -1.93 -7.63 -10.12
C SER A 281 -1.50 -6.26 -10.63
N GLY A 282 -1.34 -5.27 -9.75
CA GLY A 282 -1.11 -3.89 -10.12
C GLY A 282 0.20 -3.29 -9.61
N THR A 283 0.17 -1.97 -9.41
CA THR A 283 1.27 -1.18 -8.85
C THR A 283 0.87 -0.63 -7.48
N LEU A 284 1.62 -1.01 -6.43
CA LEU A 284 1.49 -0.46 -5.09
C LEU A 284 2.37 0.78 -4.93
N VAL A 285 1.75 1.92 -4.63
CA VAL A 285 2.43 3.11 -4.12
C VAL A 285 2.43 3.07 -2.61
N HIS A 286 3.59 3.25 -2.00
CA HIS A 286 3.73 3.22 -0.55
C HIS A 286 4.65 4.33 -0.06
N THR A 287 4.43 4.76 1.19
CA THR A 287 5.40 5.63 1.88
C THR A 287 6.70 4.87 2.12
N ASP A 288 7.84 5.55 2.10
CA ASP A 288 9.17 4.94 2.24
C ASP A 288 9.40 4.18 3.58
N HIS A 289 8.45 4.28 4.51
CA HIS A 289 8.39 3.55 5.79
C HIS A 289 7.64 2.20 5.70
N TYR A 290 7.44 1.65 4.50
CA TYR A 290 6.72 0.37 4.28
C TYR A 290 7.47 -0.86 4.79
N GLU A 291 8.78 -0.74 4.96
CA GLU A 291 9.61 -1.69 5.70
C GLU A 291 10.07 -0.94 6.95
N TYR A 292 9.74 -1.43 8.14
CA TYR A 292 10.13 -0.77 9.37
C TYR A 292 10.98 -1.71 10.23
N VAL A 293 12.05 -1.12 10.77
CA VAL A 293 12.96 -1.82 11.66
C VAL A 293 12.42 -1.67 13.08
N ARG A 294 12.20 -2.80 13.76
CA ARG A 294 11.77 -2.81 15.15
C ARG A 294 12.43 -3.94 15.94
N GLN A 295 12.37 -3.84 17.26
CA GLN A 295 12.72 -4.94 18.13
C GLN A 295 11.72 -6.10 17.93
N ALA A 296 12.23 -7.32 17.95
CA ALA A 296 11.41 -8.51 17.86
C ALA A 296 10.65 -8.74 19.18
N THR A 297 9.50 -9.39 19.05
CA THR A 297 8.59 -9.78 20.13
C THR A 297 8.35 -11.29 20.08
N ILE A 298 7.71 -11.84 21.11
CA ILE A 298 7.47 -13.29 21.19
C ILE A 298 6.69 -13.83 19.98
N ASP A 299 5.82 -13.01 19.37
CA ASP A 299 5.02 -13.38 18.20
C ASP A 299 5.88 -13.56 16.92
N ASP A 300 7.10 -13.02 16.91
CA ASP A 300 8.01 -13.04 15.76
C ASP A 300 8.87 -14.32 15.70
N VAL A 301 8.90 -15.13 16.76
CA VAL A 301 9.75 -16.33 16.84
C VAL A 301 9.49 -17.29 15.69
N GLY A 302 8.23 -17.46 15.29
CA GLY A 302 7.85 -18.30 14.16
C GLY A 302 8.46 -17.82 12.84
N GLY A 303 8.34 -16.53 12.54
CA GLY A 303 8.89 -15.93 11.32
C GLY A 303 10.42 -15.87 11.33
N LEU A 304 11.04 -15.69 12.50
CA LEU A 304 12.49 -15.73 12.65
C LEU A 304 13.03 -17.13 12.33
N LEU A 305 12.39 -18.18 12.86
CA LEU A 305 12.75 -19.57 12.55
C LEU A 305 12.69 -19.84 11.05
N GLU A 306 11.60 -19.43 10.39
CA GLU A 306 11.43 -19.59 8.94
C GLU A 306 12.54 -18.89 8.14
N LEU A 307 12.99 -17.73 8.61
CA LEU A 307 14.07 -16.97 7.98
C LEU A 307 15.46 -17.60 8.18
N ILE A 308 15.76 -18.11 9.38
CA ILE A 308 17.14 -18.53 9.75
C ILE A 308 17.41 -20.01 9.50
N GLU A 309 16.41 -20.89 9.60
CA GLU A 309 16.60 -22.34 9.52
C GLU A 309 17.31 -22.80 8.21
N PRO A 310 16.99 -22.24 7.02
CA PRO A 310 17.72 -22.58 5.79
C PRO A 310 19.22 -22.23 5.86
N LEU A 311 19.56 -21.13 6.53
CA LEU A 311 20.95 -20.66 6.69
C LEU A 311 21.72 -21.49 7.72
N GLU A 312 21.03 -22.02 8.72
CA GLU A 312 21.61 -22.97 9.69
C GLU A 312 21.93 -24.31 9.02
N GLN A 313 21.02 -24.82 8.19
CA GLN A 313 21.22 -26.07 7.43
C GLN A 313 22.39 -25.96 6.44
N GLN A 314 22.62 -24.77 5.87
CA GLN A 314 23.75 -24.47 4.99
C GLN A 314 25.06 -24.16 5.74
N GLY A 315 25.07 -24.18 7.07
CA GLY A 315 26.24 -23.88 7.90
C GLY A 315 26.67 -22.40 7.86
N ALA A 316 25.84 -21.51 7.32
CA ALA A 316 26.08 -20.07 7.34
C ALA A 316 25.84 -19.50 8.75
N LEU A 317 24.76 -19.94 9.42
CA LEU A 317 24.42 -19.52 10.79
C LEU A 317 24.69 -20.62 11.82
N VAL A 318 24.82 -20.23 13.10
CA VAL A 318 24.82 -21.16 14.24
C VAL A 318 23.37 -21.59 14.49
N ARG A 319 23.16 -22.90 14.72
CA ARG A 319 21.84 -23.45 15.04
C ARG A 319 21.28 -22.85 16.33
N ARG A 320 20.01 -22.44 16.32
CA ARG A 320 19.27 -21.94 17.49
C ARG A 320 17.99 -22.74 17.68
N SER A 321 17.70 -23.12 18.93
CA SER A 321 16.42 -23.75 19.23
C SER A 321 15.33 -22.69 19.38
N ARG A 322 14.06 -23.11 19.27
CA ARG A 322 12.92 -22.23 19.51
C ARG A 322 12.97 -21.64 20.91
N GLU A 323 13.28 -22.45 21.91
CA GLU A 323 13.33 -22.05 23.32
C GLU A 323 14.39 -20.97 23.56
N LEU A 324 15.55 -21.09 22.88
CA LEU A 324 16.60 -20.08 22.94
C LEU A 324 16.14 -18.75 22.32
N LEU A 325 15.47 -18.81 21.16
CA LEU A 325 14.93 -17.61 20.52
C LEU A 325 13.85 -16.94 21.37
N GLU A 326 12.96 -17.72 22.00
CA GLU A 326 11.95 -17.18 22.92
C GLU A 326 12.59 -16.48 24.13
N ALA A 327 13.65 -17.06 24.69
CA ALA A 327 14.37 -16.49 25.83
C ALA A 327 15.15 -15.22 25.48
N GLU A 328 15.72 -15.16 24.27
CA GLU A 328 16.61 -14.07 23.82
C GLU A 328 15.95 -13.12 22.82
N ILE A 329 14.62 -13.20 22.63
CA ILE A 329 13.91 -12.49 21.57
C ILE A 329 14.13 -10.97 21.59
N ASN A 330 14.29 -10.41 22.79
CA ASN A 330 14.54 -8.98 22.98
C ASN A 330 15.94 -8.54 22.47
N GLN A 331 16.85 -9.47 22.19
CA GLN A 331 18.14 -9.16 21.57
C GLN A 331 18.04 -9.01 20.05
N PHE A 332 16.92 -9.43 19.44
CA PHE A 332 16.72 -9.42 18.00
C PHE A 332 16.07 -8.12 17.54
N THR A 333 16.63 -7.57 16.47
CA THR A 333 16.04 -6.50 15.66
C THR A 333 15.65 -7.11 14.31
N ILE A 334 14.43 -6.80 13.86
CA ILE A 334 13.87 -7.32 12.62
C ILE A 334 13.46 -6.19 11.69
N LEU A 335 13.54 -6.46 10.38
CA LEU A 335 12.88 -5.67 9.36
C LEU A 335 11.63 -6.41 8.92
N GLU A 336 10.47 -5.82 9.17
CA GLU A 336 9.17 -6.40 8.86
C GLU A 336 8.54 -5.73 7.62
N LYS A 337 7.87 -6.55 6.82
CA LYS A 337 6.98 -6.12 5.74
C LYS A 337 5.74 -7.00 5.74
N ASP A 338 4.58 -6.41 5.95
CA ASP A 338 3.29 -7.13 5.93
C ASP A 338 3.23 -8.35 6.87
N GLY A 339 3.80 -8.21 8.08
CA GLY A 339 3.91 -9.31 9.04
C GLY A 339 4.95 -10.38 8.68
N ALA A 340 5.62 -10.28 7.53
CA ALA A 340 6.72 -11.15 7.16
C ALA A 340 8.07 -10.52 7.56
N ILE A 341 8.96 -11.33 8.13
CA ILE A 341 10.29 -10.91 8.52
C ILE A 341 11.23 -11.04 7.32
N LEU A 342 11.71 -9.92 6.81
CA LEU A 342 12.59 -9.87 5.65
C LEU A 342 14.07 -9.95 6.01
N ALA A 343 14.45 -9.40 7.15
CA ALA A 343 15.81 -9.43 7.65
C ALA A 343 15.81 -9.41 9.19
N CYS A 344 16.84 -9.98 9.78
CA CYS A 344 17.06 -9.93 11.22
C CYS A 344 18.54 -9.83 11.56
N ALA A 345 18.82 -9.34 12.75
CA ALA A 345 20.11 -9.49 13.41
C ALA A 345 19.90 -9.38 14.93
N ALA A 346 20.82 -9.97 15.69
CA ALA A 346 20.83 -9.92 17.14
C ALA A 346 22.07 -9.17 17.65
N LEU A 347 21.92 -8.43 18.75
CA LEU A 347 23.01 -7.73 19.42
C LEU A 347 23.17 -8.29 20.84
N TYR A 348 24.37 -8.77 21.19
CA TYR A 348 24.67 -9.28 22.52
C TYR A 348 25.75 -8.42 23.19
N PRO A 349 25.39 -7.55 24.14
CA PRO A 349 26.36 -6.74 24.89
C PRO A 349 27.32 -7.59 25.72
N ALA A 350 28.58 -7.18 25.78
CA ALA A 350 29.61 -7.77 26.63
C ALA A 350 30.02 -6.80 27.76
N ALA A 351 30.61 -7.35 28.82
CA ALA A 351 30.97 -6.58 30.02
C ALA A 351 32.07 -5.52 29.79
N ASP A 352 32.86 -5.63 28.72
CA ASP A 352 33.96 -4.71 28.38
C ASP A 352 33.51 -3.50 27.54
N GLY A 353 32.21 -3.37 27.28
CA GLY A 353 31.64 -2.30 26.46
C GLY A 353 31.68 -2.56 24.96
N SER A 354 32.02 -3.79 24.55
CA SER A 354 31.80 -4.30 23.19
C SER A 354 30.46 -5.02 23.08
N ALA A 355 30.02 -5.34 21.87
CA ALA A 355 28.88 -6.22 21.64
C ALA A 355 29.06 -7.12 20.42
N GLU A 356 28.50 -8.33 20.48
CA GLU A 356 28.44 -9.24 19.35
C GLU A 356 27.25 -8.93 18.46
N LEU A 357 27.50 -8.63 17.20
CA LEU A 357 26.49 -8.72 16.16
C LEU A 357 26.42 -10.16 15.66
N ALA A 358 25.26 -10.79 15.84
CA ALA A 358 25.03 -12.18 15.48
C ALA A 358 23.73 -12.34 14.67
N CYS A 359 23.57 -13.51 14.06
CA CYS A 359 22.35 -13.90 13.35
C CYS A 359 21.89 -12.91 12.26
N VAL A 360 22.85 -12.28 11.56
CA VAL A 360 22.52 -11.41 10.42
C VAL A 360 21.98 -12.28 9.28
N ALA A 361 20.70 -12.13 8.98
CA ALA A 361 20.00 -12.88 7.95
C ALA A 361 19.14 -11.96 7.09
N THR A 362 18.96 -12.32 5.83
CA THR A 362 18.02 -11.67 4.92
C THR A 362 17.39 -12.73 4.04
N HIS A 363 16.08 -12.61 3.87
CA HIS A 363 15.29 -13.54 3.09
C HIS A 363 15.85 -13.63 1.66
N PRO A 364 16.01 -14.83 1.06
CA PRO A 364 16.68 -15.01 -0.24
C PRO A 364 16.18 -14.09 -1.35
N ASN A 365 14.86 -13.92 -1.45
CA ASN A 365 14.22 -13.06 -2.46
C ASN A 365 14.49 -11.56 -2.27
N TYR A 366 15.07 -11.13 -1.14
CA TYR A 366 15.26 -9.73 -0.78
C TYR A 366 16.71 -9.36 -0.45
N GLN A 367 17.67 -10.25 -0.77
CA GLN A 367 19.10 -10.03 -0.54
C GLN A 367 19.65 -8.82 -1.30
N LYS A 368 19.08 -8.51 -2.47
CA LYS A 368 19.37 -7.29 -3.23
C LYS A 368 18.41 -6.19 -2.77
N GLY A 369 18.94 -5.14 -2.15
CA GLY A 369 18.12 -4.01 -1.65
C GLY A 369 18.55 -3.41 -0.31
N GLY A 370 19.72 -3.77 0.24
CA GLY A 370 20.30 -3.05 1.39
C GLY A 370 19.63 -3.30 2.75
N ARG A 371 18.63 -4.18 2.84
CA ARG A 371 17.82 -4.47 4.05
C ARG A 371 18.62 -4.88 5.28
N ALA A 372 19.61 -5.76 5.12
CA ALA A 372 20.56 -6.07 6.21
C ALA A 372 21.29 -4.83 6.73
N GLY A 373 21.48 -3.82 5.88
CA GLY A 373 22.03 -2.52 6.28
C GLY A 373 21.10 -1.70 7.15
N LEU A 374 19.81 -1.64 6.82
CA LEU A 374 18.82 -0.95 7.66
C LEU A 374 18.78 -1.55 9.07
N VAL A 375 18.81 -2.88 9.18
CA VAL A 375 18.86 -3.56 10.48
C VAL A 375 20.17 -3.25 11.22
N LEU A 376 21.31 -3.27 10.51
CA LEU A 376 22.61 -2.95 11.09
C LEU A 376 22.68 -1.50 11.60
N GLU A 377 22.20 -0.53 10.83
CA GLU A 377 22.18 0.89 11.22
C GLU A 377 21.33 1.13 12.47
N ALA A 378 20.19 0.45 12.59
CA ALA A 378 19.36 0.48 13.78
C ALA A 378 20.08 -0.11 15.00
N ILE A 379 20.75 -1.26 14.82
CA ILE A 379 21.56 -1.90 15.87
C ILE A 379 22.72 -1.01 16.30
N GLU A 380 23.45 -0.38 15.37
CA GLU A 380 24.53 0.55 15.69
C GLU A 380 24.01 1.77 16.47
N SER A 381 22.82 2.26 16.12
CA SER A 381 22.16 3.37 16.83
C SER A 381 21.71 2.98 18.23
N GLU A 382 21.23 1.75 18.42
CA GLU A 382 20.93 1.17 19.74
C GLU A 382 22.20 0.98 20.57
N ALA A 383 23.26 0.43 19.98
CA ALA A 383 24.52 0.19 20.67
C ALA A 383 25.16 1.50 21.17
N ARG A 384 25.12 2.56 20.37
CA ARG A 384 25.54 3.91 20.80
C ARG A 384 24.70 4.43 21.97
N ARG A 385 23.38 4.23 21.95
CA ARG A 385 22.49 4.61 23.07
C ARG A 385 22.81 3.84 24.36
N GLN A 386 23.31 2.61 24.25
CA GLN A 386 23.79 1.80 25.37
C GLN A 386 25.23 2.14 25.79
N ASN A 387 25.87 3.15 25.21
CA ASN A 387 27.28 3.53 25.43
C ASN A 387 28.28 2.41 25.10
N LEU A 388 27.94 1.51 24.18
CA LEU A 388 28.86 0.53 23.64
C LEU A 388 29.86 1.22 22.70
N ARG A 389 31.10 0.77 22.73
CA ARG A 389 32.22 1.40 22.00
C ARG A 389 32.55 0.68 20.71
N GLU A 390 32.22 -0.60 20.63
CA GLU A 390 32.56 -1.43 19.47
C GLU A 390 31.56 -2.56 19.28
N ILE A 391 31.40 -2.97 18.03
CA ILE A 391 30.64 -4.15 17.65
C ILE A 391 31.59 -5.11 16.94
N PHE A 392 31.56 -6.38 17.34
CA PHE A 392 32.30 -7.44 16.67
C PHE A 392 31.36 -8.46 16.03
N VAL A 393 31.84 -9.13 14.98
CA VAL A 393 31.09 -10.17 14.28
C VAL A 393 32.01 -11.32 13.90
N LEU A 394 31.47 -12.53 13.97
CA LEU A 394 32.11 -13.77 13.53
C LEU A 394 31.38 -14.28 12.30
N THR A 395 32.07 -14.40 11.16
CA THR A 395 31.47 -14.87 9.90
C THR A 395 32.32 -15.91 9.19
N THR A 396 31.68 -16.90 8.58
CA THR A 396 32.33 -17.93 7.74
C THR A 396 32.27 -17.62 6.25
N GLN A 397 31.25 -16.88 5.79
CA GLN A 397 30.95 -16.72 4.36
C GLN A 397 30.85 -15.25 3.90
N THR A 398 30.48 -14.32 4.78
CA THR A 398 30.01 -12.96 4.39
C THR A 398 30.99 -11.82 4.74
N ALA A 399 32.30 -12.08 4.72
CA ALA A 399 33.34 -11.12 5.12
C ALA A 399 33.29 -9.77 4.38
N HIS A 400 33.18 -9.77 3.06
CA HIS A 400 33.26 -8.54 2.24
C HIS A 400 32.14 -7.55 2.57
N TRP A 401 30.93 -8.04 2.83
CA TRP A 401 29.79 -7.21 3.20
C TRP A 401 30.04 -6.41 4.49
N PHE A 402 30.67 -7.02 5.50
CA PHE A 402 31.02 -6.31 6.73
C PHE A 402 32.12 -5.27 6.49
N ILE A 403 33.11 -5.58 5.65
CA ILE A 403 34.18 -4.63 5.29
C ILE A 403 33.62 -3.38 4.61
N GLU A 404 32.70 -3.55 3.66
CA GLU A 404 31.98 -2.44 3.00
C GLU A 404 31.18 -1.57 3.98
N ARG A 405 30.86 -2.10 5.18
CA ARG A 405 30.14 -1.41 6.24
C ARG A 405 31.04 -0.87 7.35
N GLY A 406 32.34 -0.84 7.12
CA GLY A 406 33.32 -0.23 8.02
C GLY A 406 33.82 -1.15 9.12
N PHE A 407 33.56 -2.46 9.03
CA PHE A 407 34.22 -3.42 9.91
C PHE A 407 35.64 -3.72 9.41
N VAL A 408 36.57 -3.88 10.34
CA VAL A 408 37.98 -4.18 10.07
C VAL A 408 38.31 -5.56 10.61
N ALA A 409 39.12 -6.33 9.87
CA ALA A 409 39.55 -7.65 10.31
C ALA A 409 40.31 -7.58 11.65
N ALA A 410 40.04 -8.53 12.53
CA ALA A 410 40.64 -8.61 13.86
C ALA A 410 41.08 -10.05 14.19
N SER A 411 41.94 -10.19 15.20
CA SER A 411 42.37 -11.49 15.72
C SER A 411 41.47 -11.95 16.87
N LEU A 412 41.58 -13.22 17.24
CA LEU A 412 40.89 -13.80 18.41
C LEU A 412 41.16 -13.01 19.69
N GLU A 413 42.34 -12.40 19.80
CA GLU A 413 42.76 -11.59 20.96
C GLU A 413 41.89 -10.35 21.19
N ARG A 414 41.17 -9.88 20.18
CA ARG A 414 40.27 -8.72 20.26
C ARG A 414 38.88 -9.06 20.79
N LEU A 415 38.53 -10.35 20.91
CA LEU A 415 37.23 -10.75 21.45
C LEU A 415 37.17 -10.62 22.99
N PRO A 416 35.99 -10.42 23.58
CA PRO A 416 35.79 -10.51 25.02
C PRO A 416 36.20 -11.87 25.59
N ALA A 417 36.61 -11.92 26.85
CA ALA A 417 37.12 -13.14 27.49
C ALA A 417 36.13 -14.32 27.42
N GLU A 418 34.85 -14.07 27.67
CA GLU A 418 33.79 -15.08 27.59
C GLU A 418 33.66 -15.63 26.17
N LYS A 419 33.73 -14.74 25.15
CA LYS A 419 33.59 -15.14 23.76
C LYS A 419 34.81 -15.90 23.23
N LYS A 420 36.02 -15.55 23.70
CA LYS A 420 37.25 -16.30 23.41
C LYS A 420 37.14 -17.76 23.84
N ASN A 421 36.61 -18.00 25.05
CA ASN A 421 36.47 -19.35 25.61
C ASN A 421 35.43 -20.19 24.85
N LEU A 422 34.43 -19.55 24.25
CA LEU A 422 33.36 -20.21 23.48
C LEU A 422 33.63 -20.23 21.96
N TYR A 423 34.81 -19.80 21.51
CA TYR A 423 35.13 -19.77 20.10
C TYR A 423 35.21 -21.17 19.51
N ASN A 424 34.38 -21.44 18.50
CA ASN A 424 34.35 -22.74 17.85
C ASN A 424 35.45 -22.84 16.77
N PHE A 425 36.57 -23.47 17.13
CA PHE A 425 37.70 -23.70 16.22
C PHE A 425 37.36 -24.57 15.00
N GLN A 426 36.33 -25.43 15.06
CA GLN A 426 35.90 -26.23 13.90
C GLN A 426 35.22 -25.37 12.83
N ARG A 427 34.58 -24.26 13.23
CA ARG A 427 33.98 -23.31 12.28
C ARG A 427 34.99 -22.34 11.68
N ASN A 428 36.11 -22.11 12.36
CA ASN A 428 37.19 -21.20 11.95
C ASN A 428 36.68 -19.86 11.37
N SER A 429 35.76 -19.22 12.09
CA SER A 429 35.09 -17.99 11.63
C SER A 429 36.05 -16.80 11.63
N LYS A 430 36.00 -15.98 10.58
CA LYS A 430 36.75 -14.73 10.53
C LYS A 430 36.12 -13.70 11.47
N ILE A 431 36.95 -12.94 12.15
CA ILE A 431 36.53 -11.95 13.15
C ILE A 431 36.70 -10.56 12.54
N PHE A 432 35.67 -9.74 12.67
CA PHE A 432 35.71 -8.35 12.28
C PHE A 432 35.15 -7.46 13.39
N VAL A 433 35.68 -6.24 13.51
CA VAL A 433 35.31 -5.27 14.54
C VAL A 433 35.05 -3.91 13.90
N LYS A 434 34.02 -3.20 14.36
CA LYS A 434 33.71 -1.82 14.00
C LYS A 434 33.64 -0.98 15.27
N THR A 435 34.45 0.07 15.33
CA THR A 435 34.34 1.07 16.40
C THR A 435 33.10 1.93 16.17
N LEU A 436 32.32 2.15 17.22
CA LEU A 436 31.19 3.05 17.22
C LEU A 436 31.69 4.44 17.63
N ALA A 437 31.72 5.36 16.67
CA ALA A 437 32.01 6.77 16.91
C ALA A 437 30.81 7.48 17.54
#